data_AF-A0A967BPM4-F1
#
_entry.id   AF-A0A967BPM4-F1
#
_cell.length_a   1.000
_cell.length_b   1.000
_cell.length_c   1.000
_cell.angle_alpha   90.00
_cell.angle_beta   90.00
_cell.angle_gamma   90.00
#
_symmetry.space_group_name_H-M   'P 1'
#
loop_
_entity.id
_entity.type
_entity.pdbx_description
1 polymer ?
#
loop_
_entity_poly.entity_id
_entity_poly.type
_entity_poly.pdbx_seq_one_letter_code
_entity_poly.pdbx_strand_id
1 'polypeptide(L)'
;MLEDYKEDYKDHVRKLPCLVCGQGSDPHHLFSIGMGRDRTKPKWEDFTVIPLCREHHQELHKTGMTKFSKGWQIHLYKEALKILAKWIFHKNQLQIMEEINGKRD
;
A
#
# COMPACT_ATOMS: atom_id res chain seq x y z
N MET A 1 -18.89 2.22 -2.39
CA MET A 1 -18.26 1.09 -3.12
C MET A 1 -16.74 1.15 -3.07
N LEU A 2 -16.10 2.32 -3.00
CA LEU A 2 -14.63 2.41 -2.79
C LEU A 2 -14.26 2.50 -1.29
N GLU A 3 -15.24 2.77 -0.41
CA GLU A 3 -15.03 2.92 1.03
C GLU A 3 -14.47 1.65 1.67
N ASP A 4 -15.04 0.49 1.34
CA ASP A 4 -14.64 -0.80 1.92
C ASP A 4 -13.27 -1.27 1.40
N TYR A 5 -12.88 -0.86 0.19
CA TYR A 5 -11.64 -1.31 -0.44
C TYR A 5 -10.39 -0.66 0.15
N LYS A 6 -10.53 0.52 0.77
CA LYS A 6 -9.39 1.28 1.30
C LYS A 6 -8.75 0.58 2.50
N GLU A 7 -9.55 0.21 3.50
CA GLU A 7 -8.98 -0.33 4.74
C GLU A 7 -8.45 -1.74 4.52
N ASP A 8 -9.11 -2.52 3.65
CA ASP A 8 -8.59 -3.79 3.16
C ASP A 8 -7.21 -3.64 2.49
N TYR A 9 -7.01 -2.61 1.66
CA TYR A 9 -5.73 -2.40 0.99
C TYR A 9 -4.63 -1.93 1.95
N LYS A 10 -4.92 -0.94 2.81
CA LYS A 10 -3.93 -0.48 3.80
C LYS A 10 -3.54 -1.58 4.79
N ASP A 11 -4.49 -2.40 5.22
CA ASP A 11 -4.21 -3.53 6.10
C ASP A 11 -3.46 -4.65 5.40
N HIS A 12 -3.69 -4.85 4.10
CA HIS A 12 -2.82 -5.69 3.28
C HIS A 12 -1.37 -5.16 3.30
N VAL A 13 -1.17 -3.86 3.06
CA VAL A 13 0.16 -3.25 3.02
C VAL A 13 0.87 -3.32 4.37
N ARG A 14 0.17 -3.12 5.50
CA ARG A 14 0.74 -3.24 6.86
C ARG A 14 1.30 -4.64 7.16
N LYS A 15 0.78 -5.68 6.50
CA LYS A 15 1.27 -7.07 6.63
C LYS A 15 2.50 -7.35 5.78
N LEU A 16 2.86 -6.45 4.86
CA LEU A 16 4.03 -6.62 4.00
C LEU A 16 5.31 -6.22 4.74
N PRO A 17 6.44 -6.86 4.42
CA PRO A 17 7.73 -6.46 4.96
C PRO A 17 8.18 -5.13 4.38
N CYS A 18 9.03 -4.41 5.11
CA CYS A 18 9.65 -3.18 4.66
C CYS A 18 10.40 -3.40 3.34
N LEU A 19 10.17 -2.52 2.36
CA LEU A 19 10.82 -2.59 1.04
C LEU A 19 12.36 -2.51 1.10
N VAL A 20 12.91 -1.96 2.17
CA VAL A 20 14.35 -1.77 2.34
C VAL A 20 14.98 -2.95 3.07
N CYS A 21 14.52 -3.26 4.28
CA CYS A 21 15.21 -4.17 5.19
C CYS A 21 14.43 -5.46 5.52
N GLY A 22 13.23 -5.64 4.99
CA GLY A 22 12.44 -6.84 5.22
C GLY A 22 11.75 -6.95 6.59
N GLN A 23 11.97 -5.99 7.50
CA GLN A 23 11.37 -5.97 8.84
C GLN A 23 9.88 -5.58 8.81
N GLY A 24 9.19 -5.71 9.94
CA GLY A 24 7.80 -5.24 10.10
C GLY A 24 7.63 -3.77 9.71
N SER A 25 6.48 -3.44 9.12
CA SER A 25 6.28 -2.15 8.45
C SER A 25 4.94 -1.48 8.77
N ASP A 26 4.89 -0.19 8.50
CA ASP A 26 3.65 0.58 8.44
C ASP A 26 3.47 1.17 7.03
N PRO A 27 2.22 1.39 6.57
CA PRO A 27 1.96 2.06 5.30
C PRO A 27 2.46 3.51 5.30
N HIS A 28 3.23 3.87 4.27
CA HIS A 28 3.68 5.23 4.01
C HIS A 28 3.04 5.76 2.71
N HIS A 29 2.33 6.89 2.77
CA HIS A 29 1.74 7.54 1.60
C HIS A 29 2.80 8.25 0.76
N LEU A 30 2.86 7.93 -0.54
CA LEU A 30 3.73 8.63 -1.48
C LEU A 30 3.22 10.01 -1.88
N PHE A 31 1.93 10.26 -1.73
CA PHE A 31 1.31 11.57 -1.93
C PHE A 31 0.89 12.18 -0.60
N SER A 32 1.18 13.46 -0.41
CA SER A 32 0.83 14.20 0.80
C SER A 32 -0.68 14.28 0.99
N ILE A 33 -1.17 13.59 2.01
CA ILE A 33 -2.52 13.77 2.53
C ILE A 33 -2.57 15.07 3.35
N GLY A 34 -2.94 16.18 2.72
CA GLY A 34 -3.01 17.50 3.38
C GLY A 34 -3.80 17.52 4.70
N MET A 35 -3.36 18.36 5.65
CA MET A 35 -3.96 18.50 6.99
C MET A 35 -5.41 18.99 6.94
N GLY A 36 -6.24 18.61 7.93
CA GLY A 36 -7.63 19.05 8.06
C GLY A 36 -8.64 18.32 7.16
N ARG A 37 -8.20 17.33 6.39
CA ARG A 37 -9.09 16.53 5.55
C ARG A 37 -9.75 15.40 6.34
N ASP A 38 -11.04 15.17 6.04
CA ASP A 38 -11.80 14.02 6.53
C ASP A 38 -11.06 12.71 6.18
N ARG A 39 -10.72 11.94 7.20
CA ARG A 39 -9.95 10.69 7.10
C ARG A 39 -10.85 9.47 6.92
N THR A 40 -12.17 9.64 7.07
CA THR A 40 -13.15 8.55 6.99
C THR A 40 -13.48 8.15 5.56
N LYS A 41 -13.24 9.04 4.59
CA LYS A 41 -13.50 8.76 3.17
C LYS A 41 -12.29 8.12 2.48
N PRO A 42 -12.51 7.14 1.59
CA PRO A 42 -11.48 6.56 0.74
C PRO A 42 -10.94 7.61 -0.22
N LYS A 43 -9.62 7.61 -0.41
CA LYS A 43 -8.97 8.52 -1.34
C LYS A 43 -7.98 7.78 -2.21
N TRP A 44 -7.76 8.30 -3.40
CA TRP A 44 -6.88 7.67 -4.37
C TRP A 44 -5.43 7.56 -3.84
N GLU A 45 -5.00 8.49 -2.97
CA GLU A 45 -3.69 8.47 -2.33
C GLU A 45 -3.50 7.25 -1.41
N ASP A 46 -4.57 6.73 -0.81
CA ASP A 46 -4.50 5.52 0.02
C ASP A 46 -4.11 4.27 -0.79
N PHE A 47 -4.31 4.29 -2.12
CA PHE A 47 -3.87 3.21 -3.02
C PHE A 47 -2.41 3.32 -3.46
N THR A 48 -1.70 4.36 -3.02
CA THR A 48 -0.31 4.63 -3.40
C THR A 48 0.67 4.45 -2.25
N VAL A 49 0.27 3.73 -1.19
CA VAL A 49 1.11 3.49 -0.02
C VAL A 49 2.16 2.40 -0.27
N ILE A 50 3.29 2.50 0.44
CA ILE A 50 4.36 1.49 0.46
C ILE A 50 4.67 1.01 1.89
N PRO A 51 5.13 -0.23 2.09
CA PRO A 51 5.49 -0.75 3.40
C PRO A 51 6.90 -0.31 3.79
N LEU A 52 7.03 0.49 4.85
CA LEU A 52 8.32 0.88 5.44
C LEU A 52 8.34 0.66 6.95
N CYS A 53 9.44 0.12 7.48
CA CYS A 53 9.64 0.09 8.93
C CYS A 53 9.83 1.51 9.45
N ARG A 54 9.63 1.72 10.76
CA ARG A 54 9.67 3.07 11.38
C ARG A 54 10.95 3.85 11.05
N GLU A 55 12.09 3.18 10.99
CA GLU A 55 13.38 3.81 10.67
C GLU A 55 13.42 4.36 9.24
N HIS A 56 13.19 3.51 8.25
CA HIS A 56 13.16 3.91 6.83
C HIS A 56 11.99 4.84 6.49
N HIS A 57 10.87 4.72 7.20
CA HIS A 57 9.74 5.64 7.09
C HIS A 57 10.17 7.07 7.51
N GLN A 58 10.84 7.20 8.66
CA GLN A 58 11.36 8.49 9.10
C GLN A 58 12.50 9.00 8.22
N GLU A 59 13.38 8.12 7.74
CA GLU A 59 14.41 8.49 6.77
C GLU A 59 13.78 9.11 5.52
N LEU A 60 12.79 8.45 4.92
CA LEU A 60 12.09 8.95 3.75
C LEU A 60 11.45 10.32 3.99
N HIS A 61 10.80 10.53 5.14
CA HIS A 61 10.28 11.85 5.51
C HIS A 61 11.38 12.92 5.66
N LYS A 62 12.55 12.56 6.17
CA LYS A 62 13.67 13.50 6.39
C LYS A 62 14.42 13.83 5.11
N THR A 63 14.66 12.84 4.24
CA THR A 63 15.49 13.00 3.05
C THR A 63 14.70 13.35 1.80
N GLY A 64 13.40 13.09 1.80
CA GLY A 64 12.55 13.18 0.62
C GLY A 64 12.73 11.99 -0.34
N MET A 65 11.75 11.83 -1.24
CA MET A 65 11.64 10.68 -2.13
C MET A 65 12.83 10.50 -3.05
N THR A 66 13.35 11.58 -3.64
CA THR A 66 14.45 11.52 -4.62
C THR A 66 15.73 10.96 -4.00
N LYS A 67 16.12 11.48 -2.82
CA LYS A 67 17.35 11.05 -2.14
C LYS A 67 17.21 9.63 -1.60
N PHE A 68 16.07 9.31 -1.01
CA PHE A 68 15.78 7.97 -0.49
C PHE A 68 15.79 6.91 -1.61
N SER A 69 15.09 7.18 -2.72
CA SER A 69 15.02 6.28 -3.89
C SER A 69 16.42 6.01 -4.45
N LYS A 70 17.25 7.05 -4.54
CA LYS A 70 18.63 6.92 -5.02
C LYS A 70 19.51 6.15 -4.03
N GLY A 71 19.38 6.42 -2.72
CA GLY A 71 20.19 5.78 -1.67
C GLY A 71 19.98 4.28 -1.57
N TRP A 72 18.72 3.84 -1.67
CA TRP A 72 18.35 2.43 -1.58
C TRP A 72 18.16 1.74 -2.94
N GLN A 73 18.32 2.48 -4.04
CA GLN A 73 18.07 2.01 -5.42
C GLN A 73 16.65 1.44 -5.62
N ILE A 74 15.66 2.07 -4.99
CA ILE A 74 14.25 1.67 -5.05
C ILE A 74 13.44 2.69 -5.85
N HIS A 75 12.63 2.20 -6.80
CA HIS A 75 11.64 3.02 -7.50
C HIS A 75 10.30 3.01 -6.76
N LEU A 76 10.09 3.97 -5.85
CA LEU A 76 8.95 3.98 -4.92
C LEU A 76 7.58 3.80 -5.61
N TYR A 77 7.30 4.57 -6.67
CA TYR A 77 6.03 4.46 -7.41
C TYR A 77 5.85 3.12 -8.11
N LYS A 78 6.94 2.55 -8.65
CA LYS A 78 6.91 1.24 -9.30
C LYS A 78 6.56 0.16 -8.29
N GLU A 79 7.11 0.22 -7.09
CA GLU A 79 6.80 -0.74 -6.03
C GLU A 79 5.38 -0.58 -5.50
N ALA A 80 4.89 0.65 -5.30
CA ALA A 80 3.49 0.90 -4.95
C ALA A 80 2.51 0.30 -5.98
N LEU A 81 2.75 0.54 -7.27
CA LEU A 81 1.91 -0.01 -8.34
C LEU A 81 1.94 -1.54 -8.40
N LYS A 82 3.11 -2.16 -8.20
CA LYS A 82 3.23 -3.63 -8.14
C LYS A 82 2.44 -4.21 -6.98
N ILE A 83 2.51 -3.59 -5.80
CA ILE A 83 1.79 -4.04 -4.61
C ILE A 83 0.28 -3.94 -4.86
N LEU A 84 -0.18 -2.79 -5.35
CA LEU A 84 -1.59 -2.58 -5.69
C LEU A 84 -2.09 -3.59 -6.71
N ALA A 85 -1.36 -3.78 -7.81
CA ALA A 85 -1.74 -4.73 -8.86
C ALA A 85 -1.84 -6.16 -8.30
N LYS A 86 -0.84 -6.63 -7.55
CA LYS A 86 -0.86 -7.96 -6.92
C LYS A 86 -2.08 -8.14 -6.01
N TRP A 87 -2.40 -7.14 -5.20
CA TRP A 87 -3.55 -7.18 -4.31
C TRP A 87 -4.86 -7.26 -5.10
N ILE A 88 -5.06 -6.42 -6.12
CA ILE A 88 -6.25 -6.44 -6.97
C ILE A 88 -6.41 -7.81 -7.65
N PHE A 89 -5.36 -8.32 -8.27
CA PHE A 89 -5.41 -9.63 -8.96
C PHE A 89 -5.77 -10.75 -7.99
N HIS A 90 -5.17 -10.75 -6.79
CA HIS A 90 -5.46 -11.78 -5.79
C HIS A 90 -6.90 -11.69 -5.26
N LYS A 91 -7.38 -10.47 -4.91
CA LYS A 91 -8.77 -10.23 -4.49
C LYS A 91 -9.77 -10.68 -5.55
N ASN A 92 -9.54 -10.33 -6.82
CA ASN A 92 -10.41 -10.73 -7.92
C ASN A 92 -10.43 -12.25 -8.11
N GLN A 93 -9.27 -12.91 -8.00
CA GLN A 93 -9.19 -14.37 -8.07
C GLN A 93 -9.97 -15.04 -6.93
N LEU A 94 -9.87 -14.53 -5.70
CA LEU A 94 -10.63 -15.04 -4.55
C LEU A 94 -12.14 -14.90 -4.76
N GLN A 95 -12.61 -13.73 -5.21
CA GLN A 95 -14.03 -13.49 -5.47
C GLN A 95 -14.57 -14.45 -6.54
N ILE A 96 -13.83 -14.65 -7.65
CA ILE A 96 -14.21 -15.61 -8.70
C ILE A 96 -14.30 -17.03 -8.13
N MET A 97 -13.36 -17.43 -7.27
CA MET A 97 -13.36 -18.76 -6.66
C MET A 97 -14.55 -18.96 -5.71
N GLU A 98 -14.92 -17.94 -4.92
CA GLU A 98 -16.11 -17.97 -4.06
C GLU A 98 -17.39 -18.14 -4.89
N GLU A 99 -17.53 -17.41 -5.99
CA GLU A 99 -18.67 -17.53 -6.91
C GLU A 99 -18.75 -18.91 -7.57
N ILE A 100 -17.62 -19.51 -7.97
CA ILE A 100 -17.57 -20.87 -8.54
C ILE A 100 -17.92 -21.93 -7.49
N ASN A 101 -17.48 -21.74 -6.25
CA ASN A 101 -17.75 -22.67 -5.15
C ASN A 101 -19.21 -22.58 -4.68
N GLY A 102 -19.76 -21.37 -4.56
CA GLY A 102 -21.16 -21.17 -4.15
C GLY A 102 -22.20 -21.51 -5.23
N LYS A 103 -21.78 -21.72 -6.49
CA LYS A 103 -22.64 -22.24 -7.58
C LYS A 103 -22.62 -23.77 -7.69
N ARG A 104 -21.85 -24.47 -6.83
CA ARG A 104 -21.76 -25.94 -6.80
C ARG A 104 -22.71 -26.59 -5.78
N ASP A 105 -23.60 -25.80 -5.18
CA ASP A 105 -24.65 -26.23 -4.25
C ASP A 105 -26.02 -26.28 -4.95
#